data_AF-A0A183CYQ4-F1
#
_entry.id   AF-A0A183CYQ4-F1
#
_cell.length_a   1.000
_cell.length_b   1.000
_cell.length_c   1.000
_cell.angle_alpha   90.00
_cell.angle_beta   90.00
_cell.angle_gamma   90.00
#
_symmetry.space_group_name_H-M   'P 1'
#
loop_
_entity.id
_entity.type
_entity.pdbx_description
1 polymer ?
#
loop_
_entity_poly.entity_id
_entity_poly.type
_entity_poly.pdbx_seq_one_letter_code
_entity_poly.pdbx_strand_id
1 'polypeptide(L)'
;MLMVLATSTEFWATLKLLYCYSSNGTHQNFPDLVIRPVSYNRVSQCKWETYTASCSVTIIPRFFTITSGKSELLETNQVTQITYETPMLRRYDVIACNTPLFYVDNWQLLLTSVELRRYFGVSLQVFYIISIEHNLMQLLQSYAIDGYATLEPFAAIDIGSVKYNYTPKEEIAFRGAEIAYNGCFFKYKV
;
A
#
# COMPACT_ATOMS: atom_id res chain seq x y z
N MET A 1 -2.05 1.32 3.88
CA MET A 1 -1.86 2.43 2.91
C MET A 1 -3.04 2.44 1.94
N LEU A 2 -3.62 3.60 1.58
CA LEU A 2 -4.75 3.67 0.64
C LEU A 2 -4.25 3.85 -0.79
N MET A 3 -4.68 2.98 -1.70
CA MET A 3 -4.46 3.13 -3.14
C MET A 3 -5.77 3.58 -3.77
N VAL A 4 -5.81 4.84 -4.24
CA VAL A 4 -6.94 5.36 -5.01
C VAL A 4 -6.60 5.18 -6.49
N LEU A 5 -7.45 4.43 -7.19
CA LEU A 5 -7.31 4.15 -8.61
C LEU A 5 -8.19 5.12 -9.39
N ALA A 6 -7.57 6.10 -10.04
CA ALA A 6 -8.26 7.06 -10.90
C ALA A 6 -7.83 6.84 -12.35
N THR A 7 -8.80 6.62 -13.23
CA THR A 7 -8.54 6.39 -14.65
C THR A 7 -8.56 7.73 -15.42
N SER A 8 -7.46 8.00 -16.12
CA SER A 8 -7.27 9.07 -17.11
C SER A 8 -6.96 10.50 -16.62
N THR A 9 -6.28 11.24 -17.48
CA THR A 9 -6.02 12.68 -17.40
C THR A 9 -7.31 13.52 -17.38
N GLU A 10 -8.46 12.99 -17.83
CA GLU A 10 -9.76 13.69 -17.74
C GLU A 10 -10.26 13.80 -16.29
N PHE A 11 -9.97 12.80 -15.44
CA PHE A 11 -10.26 12.87 -14.00
C PHE A 11 -9.58 14.09 -13.37
N TRP A 12 -8.35 14.38 -13.78
CA TRP A 12 -7.58 15.52 -13.31
C TRP A 12 -8.07 16.85 -13.89
N ALA A 13 -8.56 16.85 -15.12
CA ALA A 13 -9.13 18.05 -15.77
C ALA A 13 -10.50 18.44 -15.21
N THR A 14 -11.22 17.52 -14.56
CA THR A 14 -12.59 17.70 -14.08
C THR A 14 -12.73 17.58 -12.56
N LEU A 15 -11.60 17.56 -11.82
CA LEU A 15 -11.52 17.21 -10.40
C LEU A 15 -12.52 18.02 -9.56
N LYS A 16 -13.63 17.38 -9.19
CA LYS A 16 -14.43 17.79 -8.05
C LYS A 16 -13.54 17.68 -6.82
N LEU A 17 -13.51 18.70 -5.97
CA LEU A 17 -12.78 18.67 -4.70
C LEU A 17 -13.11 17.37 -3.95
N LEU A 18 -12.09 16.55 -3.71
CA LEU A 18 -12.21 15.36 -2.88
C LEU A 18 -11.93 15.73 -1.42
N TYR A 19 -12.62 15.06 -0.51
CA TYR A 19 -12.52 15.28 0.91
C TYR A 19 -12.28 13.97 1.63
N CYS A 20 -11.49 14.04 2.70
CA CYS A 20 -11.45 12.97 3.68
C CYS A 20 -12.57 13.17 4.70
N TYR A 21 -13.23 12.10 5.09
CA TYR A 21 -14.06 12.10 6.28
C TYR A 21 -13.52 11.08 7.28
N SER A 22 -13.29 11.54 8.50
CA SER A 22 -12.86 10.68 9.60
C SER A 22 -13.66 10.98 10.86
N SER A 23 -14.07 9.93 11.58
CA SER A 23 -14.84 10.05 12.81
C SER A 23 -14.38 9.06 13.88
N ASN A 24 -14.23 9.54 15.11
CA ASN A 24 -14.02 8.70 16.30
C ASN A 24 -15.27 8.65 17.20
N GLY A 25 -16.45 8.94 16.64
CA GLY A 25 -17.73 8.96 17.36
C GLY A 25 -17.99 10.23 18.18
N THR A 26 -16.95 10.87 18.72
CA THR A 26 -17.05 12.17 19.43
C THR A 26 -16.62 13.34 18.57
N HIS A 27 -15.56 13.16 17.79
CA HIS A 27 -15.02 14.16 16.88
C HIS A 27 -15.14 13.69 15.44
N GLN A 28 -15.47 14.64 14.56
CA GLN A 28 -15.50 14.45 13.12
C GLN A 28 -14.54 15.45 12.49
N ASN A 29 -13.83 15.01 11.46
CA ASN A 29 -12.96 15.87 10.67
C ASN A 29 -13.26 15.68 9.19
N PHE A 30 -13.32 16.80 8.46
CA PHE A 30 -13.64 16.86 7.04
C PHE A 30 -12.70 17.81 6.28
N PRO A 31 -11.41 17.47 6.12
CA PRO A 31 -10.48 18.31 5.38
C PRO A 31 -10.40 17.94 3.91
N ASP A 32 -9.90 18.90 3.13
CA ASP A 32 -9.59 18.73 1.71
C ASP A 32 -8.53 17.64 1.51
N LEU A 33 -8.70 16.81 0.49
CA LEU A 33 -7.76 15.78 0.12
C LEU A 33 -6.71 16.35 -0.84
N VAL A 34 -5.44 16.32 -0.43
CA VAL A 34 -4.32 16.73 -1.27
C VAL A 34 -3.75 15.50 -1.95
N ILE A 35 -3.80 15.47 -3.28
CA ILE A 35 -3.27 14.38 -4.10
C ILE A 35 -2.00 14.84 -4.82
N ARG A 36 -0.96 13.99 -4.80
CA ARG A 36 0.34 14.24 -5.45
C ARG A 36 0.81 12.98 -6.19
N PRO A 37 1.47 13.11 -7.36
CA PRO A 37 2.06 11.97 -8.04
C PRO A 37 3.19 11.36 -7.20
N VAL A 38 3.35 10.03 -7.25
CA VAL A 38 4.44 9.32 -6.56
C VAL A 38 5.77 9.48 -7.31
N SER A 39 5.75 9.54 -8.64
CA SER A 39 6.94 9.73 -9.48
C SER A 39 7.06 11.18 -9.97
N TYR A 40 8.29 11.73 -9.95
CA TYR A 40 8.62 13.06 -10.45
C TYR A 40 8.58 13.15 -11.98
N ASN A 41 8.93 12.05 -12.66
CA ASN A 41 8.83 11.94 -14.12
C ASN A 41 7.65 11.05 -14.46
N ARG A 42 6.67 11.58 -15.20
CA ARG A 42 5.58 10.76 -15.76
C ARG A 42 6.21 9.72 -16.68
N VAL A 43 6.20 8.47 -16.24
CA VAL A 43 6.64 7.37 -17.08
C VAL A 43 5.55 7.17 -18.12
N SER A 44 5.68 7.82 -19.27
CA SER A 44 4.67 7.85 -20.35
C SER A 44 4.39 6.49 -21.00
N GLN A 45 4.92 5.40 -20.43
CA GLN A 45 4.80 4.04 -20.93
C GLN A 45 3.70 3.25 -20.19
N CYS A 46 3.30 3.68 -19.00
CA CYS A 46 2.29 2.99 -18.19
C CYS A 46 0.89 3.59 -18.42
N LYS A 47 -0.14 2.76 -18.54
CA LYS A 47 -1.53 3.24 -18.60
C LYS A 47 -2.06 3.70 -17.24
N TRP A 48 -1.44 3.26 -16.13
CA TRP A 48 -1.84 3.61 -14.77
C TRP A 48 -0.69 4.34 -14.05
N GLU A 49 -1.03 5.44 -13.38
CA GLU A 49 -0.10 6.21 -12.55
C GLU A 49 -0.48 6.12 -11.08
N THR A 50 0.54 6.11 -10.22
CA THR A 50 0.39 6.04 -8.77
C THR A 50 0.40 7.44 -8.17
N TYR A 51 -0.54 7.69 -7.25
CA TYR A 51 -0.68 8.95 -6.55
C TYR A 51 -0.73 8.72 -5.04
N THR A 52 -0.10 9.61 -4.27
CA THR A 52 -0.30 9.70 -2.83
C THR A 52 -1.43 10.67 -2.54
N ALA A 53 -2.37 10.27 -1.69
CA ALA A 53 -3.43 11.12 -1.20
C ALA A 53 -3.22 11.37 0.30
N SER A 54 -3.29 12.63 0.72
CA SER A 54 -2.98 13.06 2.09
C SER A 54 -4.01 14.05 2.62
N CYS A 55 -4.39 13.88 3.88
CA CYS A 55 -5.36 14.73 4.57
C CYS A 55 -5.21 14.56 6.09
N SER A 56 -5.69 15.52 6.86
CA SER A 56 -5.73 15.42 8.33
C SER A 56 -6.86 14.49 8.76
N VAL A 57 -6.63 13.64 9.77
CA VAL A 57 -7.66 12.71 10.29
C VAL A 57 -7.81 12.86 11.80
N THR A 58 -8.96 12.44 12.33
CA THR A 58 -9.16 12.34 13.79
C THR A 58 -8.22 11.32 14.41
N ILE A 59 -7.85 11.53 15.68
CA ILE A 59 -7.01 10.61 16.44
C ILE A 59 -7.79 9.29 16.63
N ILE A 60 -7.23 8.18 16.13
CA ILE A 60 -7.82 6.83 16.17
C ILE A 60 -9.23 6.81 15.54
N PRO A 61 -9.36 6.96 14.22
CA PRO A 61 -10.66 7.13 13.57
C PRO A 61 -11.41 5.78 13.47
N ARG A 62 -12.57 5.63 14.10
CA ARG A 62 -13.42 4.42 13.94
C ARG A 62 -13.95 4.27 12.51
N PHE A 63 -14.16 5.39 11.83
CA PHE A 63 -14.63 5.44 10.46
C PHE A 63 -13.75 6.38 9.64
N PHE A 64 -13.35 5.95 8.45
CA PHE A 64 -12.58 6.73 7.50
C PHE A 64 -13.05 6.45 6.07
N THR A 65 -13.22 7.50 5.26
CA THR A 65 -13.61 7.39 3.86
C THR A 65 -13.20 8.63 3.05
N ILE A 66 -13.32 8.55 1.73
CA ILE A 66 -13.09 9.64 0.78
C ILE A 66 -14.39 9.89 0.02
N THR A 67 -14.77 11.17 -0.14
CA THR A 67 -15.99 11.58 -0.83
C THR A 67 -15.74 12.79 -1.74
N SER A 68 -16.60 12.98 -2.75
CA SER A 68 -16.54 14.12 -3.66
C SER A 68 -17.40 15.32 -3.20
N GLY A 69 -18.17 15.16 -2.11
CA GLY A 69 -18.96 16.26 -1.54
C GLY A 69 -19.55 15.95 -0.16
N LYS A 70 -19.76 16.99 0.65
CA LYS A 70 -20.35 16.88 2.00
C LYS A 70 -21.76 16.27 2.02
N SER A 71 -22.52 16.42 0.93
CA SER A 71 -23.91 15.95 0.81
C SER A 71 -24.03 14.44 0.49
N GLU A 72 -23.04 13.85 -0.20
CA GLU A 72 -23.10 12.43 -0.62
C GLU A 72 -23.04 11.47 0.58
N LEU A 73 -22.37 11.87 1.67
CA LEU A 73 -22.32 11.11 2.94
C LEU A 73 -23.70 10.97 3.61
N LEU A 74 -24.63 11.90 3.36
CA LEU A 74 -25.96 11.94 3.99
C LEU A 74 -27.04 11.25 3.14
N GLU A 75 -26.86 11.20 1.82
CA GLU A 75 -27.86 10.65 0.89
C GLU A 75 -27.59 9.19 0.49
N THR A 76 -26.34 8.74 0.55
CA THR A 76 -25.99 7.38 0.15
C THR A 76 -25.41 6.59 1.32
N ASN A 77 -26.17 5.60 1.82
CA ASN A 77 -25.66 4.54 2.70
C ASN A 77 -24.61 3.62 2.02
N GLN A 78 -23.98 4.07 0.91
CA GLN A 78 -23.05 3.31 0.07
C GLN A 78 -21.62 3.85 0.16
N VAL A 79 -21.26 4.50 1.26
CA VAL A 79 -19.90 4.99 1.42
C VAL A 79 -19.00 3.83 1.86
N THR A 80 -18.08 3.43 0.98
CA THR A 80 -17.11 2.37 1.29
C THR A 80 -16.16 2.83 2.39
N GLN A 81 -16.17 2.12 3.51
CA GLN A 81 -15.20 2.34 4.59
C GLN A 81 -13.82 1.94 4.10
N ILE A 82 -12.87 2.85 4.25
CA ILE A 82 -11.48 2.59 3.90
C ILE A 82 -10.81 1.94 5.11
N THR A 83 -10.34 0.70 4.91
CA THR A 83 -9.48 0.00 5.86
C THR A 83 -8.11 0.66 5.88
N TYR A 84 -7.56 0.84 7.07
CA TYR A 84 -6.21 1.37 7.26
C TYR A 84 -5.44 0.45 8.22
N GLU A 85 -4.13 0.39 8.04
CA GLU A 85 -3.25 -0.40 8.89
C GLU A 85 -2.82 0.42 10.10
N THR A 86 -2.69 -0.25 11.24
CA THR A 86 -2.12 0.35 12.44
C THR A 86 -0.58 0.40 12.34
N PRO A 87 0.04 1.49 12.80
CA PRO A 87 1.50 1.57 12.84
C PRO A 87 2.07 0.53 13.81
N MET A 88 3.24 0.01 13.50
CA MET A 88 3.95 -0.94 14.36
C MET A 88 4.51 -0.19 15.57
N LEU A 89 4.09 -0.53 16.78
CA LEU A 89 4.56 0.14 18.00
C LEU A 89 5.97 -0.29 18.44
N ARG A 90 6.41 -1.48 18.01
CA ARG A 90 7.76 -1.99 18.29
C ARG A 90 8.78 -1.22 17.47
N ARG A 91 9.84 -0.75 18.13
CA ARG A 91 11.00 -0.14 17.50
C ARG A 91 11.98 -1.20 17.03
N TYR A 92 12.56 -0.95 15.86
CA TYR A 92 13.62 -1.75 15.26
C TYR A 92 14.76 -0.80 14.88
N ASP A 93 16.01 -1.23 15.05
CA ASP A 93 17.16 -0.37 14.77
C ASP A 93 17.34 -0.17 13.26
N VAL A 94 17.31 -1.27 12.50
CA VAL A 94 17.41 -1.26 11.04
C VAL A 94 16.36 -2.17 10.43
N ILE A 95 15.61 -1.66 9.46
CA ILE A 95 14.58 -2.39 8.74
C ILE A 95 14.91 -2.42 7.25
N ALA A 96 14.82 -3.60 6.64
CA ALA A 96 14.90 -3.75 5.20
C ALA A 96 13.50 -3.98 4.61
N CYS A 97 12.99 -2.99 3.90
CA CYS A 97 11.77 -3.11 3.10
C CYS A 97 12.10 -3.76 1.76
N ASN A 98 11.46 -4.86 1.39
CA ASN A 98 11.66 -5.52 0.10
C ASN A 98 10.58 -5.13 -0.91
N THR A 99 10.91 -5.22 -2.20
CA THR A 99 9.89 -5.21 -3.25
C THR A 99 9.00 -6.45 -3.14
N PRO A 100 7.77 -6.40 -3.66
CA PRO A 100 6.90 -7.55 -3.73
C PRO A 100 7.57 -8.74 -4.43
N LEU A 101 7.53 -9.90 -3.77
CA LEU A 101 8.00 -11.18 -4.27
C LEU A 101 6.93 -11.77 -5.20
N PHE A 102 7.32 -11.98 -6.46
CA PHE A 102 6.48 -12.57 -7.49
C PHE A 102 7.20 -13.73 -8.17
N TYR A 103 6.55 -14.90 -8.16
CA TYR A 103 7.05 -16.13 -8.76
C TYR A 103 8.50 -16.44 -8.32
N VAL A 104 8.75 -16.31 -7.02
CA VAL A 104 10.08 -16.56 -6.48
C VAL A 104 10.31 -18.06 -6.36
N ASP A 105 11.27 -18.56 -7.13
CA ASP A 105 11.77 -19.94 -7.18
C ASP A 105 13.28 -20.04 -6.87
N ASN A 106 14.01 -18.94 -7.06
CA ASN A 106 15.46 -18.84 -6.83
C ASN A 106 15.82 -18.78 -5.35
N TRP A 107 15.72 -19.93 -4.67
CA TRP A 107 15.90 -20.03 -3.22
C TRP A 107 17.26 -19.55 -2.73
N GLN A 108 18.33 -19.79 -3.51
CA GLN A 108 19.70 -19.41 -3.14
C GLN A 108 19.85 -17.90 -2.97
N LEU A 109 19.26 -17.13 -3.88
CA LEU A 109 19.32 -15.67 -3.83
C LEU A 109 18.50 -15.12 -2.66
N LEU A 110 17.32 -15.69 -2.42
CA LEU A 110 16.45 -15.30 -1.31
C LEU A 110 17.15 -15.53 0.04
N LEU A 111 17.65 -16.74 0.26
CA LEU A 111 18.37 -17.13 1.48
C LEU A 111 19.63 -16.29 1.69
N THR A 112 20.44 -16.14 0.66
CA THR A 112 21.68 -15.35 0.73
C THR A 112 21.36 -13.90 1.08
N SER A 113 20.33 -13.31 0.48
CA SER A 113 19.89 -11.96 0.81
C SER A 113 19.44 -11.83 2.26
N VAL A 114 18.63 -12.78 2.75
CA VAL A 114 18.17 -12.81 4.14
C VAL A 114 19.36 -12.88 5.10
N GLU A 115 20.26 -13.83 4.90
CA GLU A 115 21.38 -14.06 5.81
C GLU A 115 22.43 -12.95 5.78
N LEU A 116 22.76 -12.42 4.60
CA LEU A 116 23.69 -11.29 4.50
C LEU A 116 23.16 -10.07 5.24
N ARG A 117 21.88 -9.75 5.10
CA ARG A 117 21.28 -8.60 5.79
C ARG A 117 21.26 -8.81 7.30
N ARG A 118 20.96 -10.02 7.78
CA ARG A 118 21.05 -10.35 9.21
C ARG A 118 22.48 -10.18 9.71
N TYR A 119 23.46 -10.68 8.98
CA TYR A 119 24.88 -10.52 9.30
C TYR A 119 25.29 -9.05 9.41
N PHE A 120 24.78 -8.18 8.55
CA PHE A 120 25.02 -6.73 8.58
C PHE A 120 24.12 -5.94 9.56
N GLY A 121 23.38 -6.63 10.44
CA GLY A 121 22.64 -5.98 11.53
C GLY A 121 21.24 -5.48 11.18
N VAL A 122 20.64 -5.95 10.07
CA VAL A 122 19.21 -5.70 9.81
C VAL A 122 18.36 -6.44 10.84
N SER A 123 17.63 -5.69 11.65
CA SER A 123 16.81 -6.23 12.74
C SER A 123 15.50 -6.86 12.25
N LEU A 124 14.95 -6.35 11.14
CA LEU A 124 13.72 -6.87 10.55
C LEU A 124 13.74 -6.75 9.03
N GLN A 125 13.29 -7.79 8.34
CA GLN A 125 13.08 -7.80 6.90
C GLN A 125 11.60 -7.94 6.56
N VAL A 126 11.03 -6.97 5.84
CA VAL A 126 9.62 -6.99 5.44
C VAL A 126 9.53 -7.56 4.04
N PHE A 127 8.82 -8.67 3.87
CA PHE A 127 8.57 -9.33 2.59
C PHE A 127 7.09 -9.24 2.22
N TYR A 128 6.84 -8.61 1.08
CA TYR A 128 5.51 -8.54 0.48
C TYR A 128 5.34 -9.72 -0.47
N ILE A 129 4.34 -10.58 -0.23
CA ILE A 129 4.16 -11.83 -0.97
C ILE A 129 3.01 -11.68 -1.96
N ILE A 130 3.33 -11.75 -3.25
CA ILE A 130 2.33 -11.92 -4.32
C ILE A 130 2.20 -13.40 -4.66
N SER A 131 3.33 -14.05 -4.94
CA SER A 131 3.41 -15.49 -5.19
C SER A 131 4.82 -15.99 -4.95
N ILE A 132 4.93 -17.17 -4.36
CA ILE A 132 6.20 -17.79 -3.96
C ILE A 132 6.01 -19.30 -3.94
N GLU A 133 7.08 -20.05 -4.24
CA GLU A 133 7.09 -21.51 -4.10
C GLU A 133 6.83 -21.92 -2.64
N HIS A 134 6.14 -23.04 -2.44
CA HIS A 134 5.63 -23.45 -1.13
C HIS A 134 6.74 -23.69 -0.09
N ASN A 135 7.80 -24.40 -0.45
CA ASN A 135 8.91 -24.66 0.46
C ASN A 135 9.66 -23.37 0.80
N LEU A 136 9.77 -22.45 -0.14
CA LEU A 136 10.34 -21.12 0.13
C LEU A 136 9.47 -20.28 1.06
N MET A 137 8.15 -20.37 0.94
CA MET A 137 7.24 -19.73 1.89
C MET A 137 7.44 -20.29 3.31
N GLN A 138 7.54 -21.62 3.45
CA GLN A 138 7.78 -22.25 4.74
C GLN A 138 9.11 -21.79 5.37
N LEU A 139 10.14 -21.65 4.55
CA LEU A 139 11.43 -21.12 5.01
C LEU A 139 11.31 -19.66 5.47
N LEU A 140 10.64 -18.80 4.71
CA LEU A 140 10.41 -17.41 5.15
C LEU A 140 9.56 -17.34 6.43
N GLN A 141 8.63 -18.28 6.61
CA GLN A 141 7.83 -18.39 7.83
C GLN A 141 8.70 -18.75 9.03
N SER A 142 9.74 -19.59 8.90
CA SER A 142 10.64 -19.85 10.02
C SER A 142 11.40 -18.60 10.44
N TYR A 143 11.89 -17.79 9.49
CA TYR A 143 12.48 -16.49 9.80
C TYR A 143 11.50 -15.51 10.45
N ALA A 144 10.22 -15.58 10.09
CA ALA A 144 9.18 -14.76 10.70
C ALA A 144 8.88 -15.18 12.15
N ILE A 145 8.86 -16.48 12.42
CA ILE A 145 8.71 -17.03 13.78
C ILE A 145 9.87 -16.58 14.67
N ASP A 146 11.10 -16.61 14.14
CA ASP A 146 12.29 -16.16 14.84
C ASP A 146 12.38 -14.63 15.00
N GLY A 147 11.43 -13.88 14.41
CA GLY A 147 11.34 -12.42 14.52
C GLY A 147 12.28 -11.64 13.59
N TYR A 148 12.94 -12.30 12.64
CA TYR A 148 13.83 -11.67 11.66
C TYR A 148 13.10 -11.22 10.39
N ALA A 149 11.89 -11.74 10.14
CA ALA A 149 11.08 -11.39 8.99
C ALA A 149 9.63 -11.04 9.37
N THR A 150 8.97 -10.27 8.50
CA THR A 150 7.52 -10.12 8.49
C THR A 150 7.02 -10.40 7.09
N LEU A 151 5.97 -11.22 6.97
CA LEU A 151 5.38 -11.61 5.70
C LEU A 151 4.03 -10.92 5.57
N GLU A 152 3.89 -10.09 4.54
CA GLU A 152 2.68 -9.31 4.27
C GLU A 152 2.08 -9.77 2.94
N PRO A 153 0.78 -10.11 2.87
CA PRO A 153 0.14 -10.34 1.59
C PRO A 153 0.15 -9.04 0.77
N PHE A 154 0.58 -9.12 -0.48
CA PHE A 154 0.54 -7.96 -1.38
C PHE A 154 -0.67 -8.06 -2.30
N ALA A 155 -1.67 -7.23 -2.02
CA ALA A 155 -2.94 -7.28 -2.73
C ALA A 155 -2.74 -7.06 -4.24
N ALA A 156 -3.29 -7.98 -5.03
CA ALA A 156 -3.57 -7.70 -6.43
C ALA A 156 -4.73 -6.71 -6.51
N ILE A 157 -4.68 -5.82 -7.49
CA ILE A 157 -5.80 -4.92 -7.75
C ILE A 157 -6.94 -5.76 -8.32
N ASP A 158 -8.03 -5.84 -7.56
CA ASP A 158 -9.29 -6.40 -8.01
C ASP A 158 -10.12 -5.28 -8.64
N ILE A 159 -10.50 -5.49 -9.91
CA ILE A 159 -11.28 -4.52 -10.70
C ILE A 159 -12.67 -5.09 -10.99
N GLY A 160 -13.05 -6.11 -10.22
CA GLY A 160 -14.32 -6.80 -10.33
C GLY A 160 -14.50 -7.46 -11.69
N SER A 161 -15.70 -7.31 -12.24
CA SER A 161 -16.10 -7.93 -13.51
C SER A 161 -15.60 -7.20 -14.75
N VAL A 162 -14.87 -6.09 -14.59
CA VAL A 162 -14.39 -5.29 -15.73
C VAL A 162 -13.23 -6.01 -16.41
N LYS A 163 -13.49 -6.52 -17.62
CA LYS A 163 -12.46 -7.14 -18.46
C LYS A 163 -11.77 -6.07 -19.30
N TYR A 164 -10.51 -5.79 -18.98
CA TYR A 164 -9.63 -5.02 -19.86
C TYR A 164 -8.92 -5.95 -20.84
N ASN A 165 -8.47 -5.40 -21.97
CA ASN A 165 -7.58 -6.09 -22.92
C ASN A 165 -6.10 -6.11 -22.47
N TYR A 166 -5.83 -5.69 -21.24
CA TYR A 166 -4.52 -5.68 -20.59
C TYR A 166 -4.69 -6.05 -19.11
N THR A 167 -3.61 -6.47 -18.45
CA THR A 167 -3.62 -6.76 -17.01
C THR A 167 -3.19 -5.51 -16.24
N PRO A 168 -4.06 -4.87 -15.43
CA PRO A 168 -3.73 -3.56 -14.85
C PRO A 168 -2.57 -3.59 -13.85
N LYS A 169 -2.31 -4.76 -13.23
CA LYS A 169 -1.11 -5.00 -12.44
C LYS A 169 0.20 -4.81 -13.22
N GLU A 170 0.21 -5.12 -14.51
CA GLU A 170 1.39 -4.95 -15.38
C GLU A 170 1.56 -3.51 -15.85
N GLU A 171 0.50 -2.71 -15.77
CA GLU A 171 0.45 -1.32 -16.24
C GLU A 171 0.72 -0.31 -15.12
N ILE A 172 1.09 -0.78 -13.92
CA ILE A 172 1.50 0.05 -12.79
C ILE A 172 3.02 0.15 -12.75
N ALA A 173 3.50 1.37 -12.55
CA ALA A 173 4.92 1.67 -12.39
C ALA A 173 5.58 0.70 -11.40
N PHE A 174 6.68 0.08 -11.86
CA PHE A 174 7.47 -0.90 -11.10
C PHE A 174 6.64 -2.00 -10.43
N ARG A 175 5.49 -2.39 -11.01
CA ARG A 175 4.59 -3.44 -10.48
C ARG A 175 4.17 -3.21 -9.03
N GLY A 176 4.13 -1.95 -8.58
CA GLY A 176 3.77 -1.59 -7.21
C GLY A 176 4.91 -1.67 -6.18
N ALA A 177 6.17 -1.73 -6.61
CA ALA A 177 7.32 -1.66 -5.68
C ALA A 177 7.30 -0.39 -4.82
N GLU A 178 6.96 0.76 -5.40
CA GLU A 178 6.84 2.05 -4.72
C GLU A 178 5.81 2.01 -3.58
N ILE A 179 4.69 1.32 -3.83
CA ILE A 179 3.59 1.13 -2.87
C ILE A 179 4.07 0.29 -1.68
N ALA A 180 4.80 -0.78 -1.95
CA ALA A 180 5.38 -1.63 -0.91
C ALA A 180 6.39 -0.87 -0.05
N TYR A 181 7.31 -0.12 -0.66
CA TYR A 181 8.29 0.69 0.07
C TYR A 181 7.62 1.74 0.95
N ASN A 182 6.70 2.52 0.40
CA ASN A 182 5.98 3.54 1.17
C ASN A 182 5.17 2.92 2.31
N GLY A 183 4.46 1.81 2.04
CA GLY A 183 3.72 1.07 3.07
C GLY A 183 4.61 0.64 4.22
N CYS A 184 5.77 0.07 3.93
CA CYS A 184 6.76 -0.32 4.92
C CYS A 184 7.24 0.89 5.73
N PHE A 185 7.66 1.97 5.06
CA PHE A 185 8.11 3.17 5.77
C PHE A 185 7.04 3.75 6.68
N PHE A 186 5.79 3.86 6.23
CA PHE A 186 4.70 4.37 7.06
C PHE A 186 4.38 3.45 8.25
N LYS A 187 4.47 2.14 8.07
CA LYS A 187 4.19 1.17 9.14
C LYS A 187 5.24 1.21 10.25
N TYR A 188 6.50 1.45 9.93
CA TYR A 188 7.62 1.32 10.88
C TYR A 188 8.36 2.64 11.22
N LYS A 189 7.84 3.81 10.84
CA LYS A 189 8.47 5.14 11.05
C LYS A 189 8.65 5.60 12.52
N VAL A 190 8.54 4.73 13.52
CA VAL A 190 8.42 5.13 14.95
C VAL A 190 9.65 5.82 15.53
#